data_AF-A0A816ENU3-F1
#
_entry.id   AF-A0A816ENU3-F1
#
_cell.length_a   1.000
_cell.length_b   1.000
_cell.length_c   1.000
_cell.angle_alpha   90.00
_cell.angle_beta   90.00
_cell.angle_gamma   90.00
#
_symmetry.space_group_name_H-M   'P 1'
#
loop_
_entity.id
_entity.type
_entity.pdbx_description
1 polymer ?
#
loop_
_entity_poly.entity_id
_entity_poly.type
_entity_poly.pdbx_seq_one_letter_code
_entity_poly.pdbx_strand_id
1 'polypeptide(L)'
;MVQYLAECFSTCILILIGEAAIANYKFARQTSNSTLPVGIAFGVGVYSAMMISGPITGAHLNPAVSISLMTIGKLKPLRCIFYIIGQISGAFLGALLVYLVYFNQFNVFDGGVRQMIGPNGTADIFFTMPAKGIPQWNTFIDQVVSTGCLMIFVMALAYDCNHMISEVAKPFAFAVVVMSVTCAFSINAGAAVNPARDLGPRIFGAFVYGWNDVFRAHNYFFWVPIIGPIVGAILGAWIYTGYTWLIKHYGHFSNTEHTAADKKILLNNTQTESVDDAHELQLKLTKVHG
;
A
#
# COMPACT_ATOMS: atom_id res chain seq x y z
N MET A 1 -19.33 -2.31 11.82
CA MET A 1 -18.90 -1.07 12.51
C MET A 1 -17.39 -1.05 12.75
N VAL A 2 -16.82 -1.96 13.56
CA VAL A 2 -15.37 -1.96 13.88
C VAL A 2 -14.46 -1.96 12.64
N GLN A 3 -14.72 -2.84 11.67
CA GLN A 3 -13.93 -2.92 10.43
C GLN A 3 -13.98 -1.65 9.58
N TYR A 4 -15.15 -1.01 9.51
CA TYR A 4 -15.32 0.27 8.84
C TYR A 4 -14.47 1.35 9.52
N LEU A 5 -14.53 1.44 10.86
CA LEU A 5 -13.77 2.43 11.63
C LEU A 5 -12.27 2.22 11.49
N ALA A 6 -11.82 0.96 11.50
CA ALA A 6 -10.41 0.62 11.31
C ALA A 6 -9.90 1.03 9.91
N GLU A 7 -10.62 0.69 8.84
CA GLU A 7 -10.24 1.11 7.48
C GLU A 7 -10.32 2.64 7.31
N CYS A 8 -11.33 3.29 7.88
CA CYS A 8 -11.49 4.74 7.86
C CYS A 8 -10.32 5.45 8.55
N PHE A 9 -10.03 5.09 9.80
CA PHE A 9 -8.99 5.75 10.56
C PHE A 9 -7.60 5.50 9.95
N SER A 10 -7.29 4.27 9.56
CA SER A 10 -5.99 3.95 8.97
C SER A 10 -5.81 4.57 7.58
N THR A 11 -6.87 4.66 6.77
CA THR A 11 -6.78 5.35 5.47
C THR A 11 -6.66 6.87 5.67
N CYS A 12 -7.29 7.45 6.69
CA CYS A 12 -7.06 8.83 7.09
C CYS A 12 -5.59 9.10 7.40
N ILE A 13 -4.93 8.21 8.16
CA ILE A 13 -3.49 8.34 8.47
C ILE A 13 -2.62 8.23 7.22
N LEU A 14 -2.90 7.25 6.34
CA LEU A 14 -2.20 7.09 5.07
C LEU A 14 -2.26 8.38 4.24
N ILE A 15 -3.46 8.93 4.05
CA ILE A 15 -3.67 10.12 3.22
C ILE A 15 -3.12 11.37 3.87
N LEU A 16 -3.30 11.54 5.18
CA LEU A 16 -2.75 12.66 5.93
C LEU A 16 -1.23 12.76 5.73
N ILE A 17 -0.49 11.66 5.89
CA ILE A 17 0.97 11.65 5.75
C ILE A 17 1.39 11.87 4.29
N GLY A 18 0.78 11.14 3.36
CA GLY A 18 1.13 11.22 1.94
C GLY A 18 0.87 12.60 1.34
N GLU A 19 -0.32 13.15 1.54
CA GLU A 19 -0.70 14.47 1.02
C GLU A 19 0.01 15.62 1.75
N ALA A 20 0.31 15.48 3.05
CA ALA A 20 1.15 16.47 3.74
C ALA A 20 2.55 16.58 3.11
N ALA A 21 3.11 15.47 2.62
CA ALA A 21 4.39 15.50 1.90
C ALA A 21 4.26 16.16 0.52
N ILE A 22 3.16 15.92 -0.21
CA ILE A 22 2.88 16.63 -1.47
C ILE A 22 2.71 18.13 -1.22
N ALA A 23 1.94 18.51 -0.19
CA ALA A 23 1.76 19.90 0.23
C ALA A 23 3.09 20.55 0.59
N ASN A 24 3.91 19.89 1.40
CA ASN A 24 5.24 20.38 1.78
C ASN A 24 6.11 20.63 0.54
N TYR A 25 6.16 19.66 -0.38
CA TYR A 25 6.91 19.77 -1.61
C TYR A 25 6.43 20.92 -2.50
N LYS A 26 5.11 21.03 -2.68
CA LYS A 26 4.45 22.08 -3.48
C LYS A 26 4.73 23.47 -2.91
N PHE A 27 4.48 23.65 -1.62
CA PHE A 27 4.60 24.95 -0.97
C PHE A 27 6.04 25.41 -0.78
N ALA A 28 6.98 24.47 -0.68
CA ALA A 28 8.41 24.77 -0.71
C ALA A 28 8.92 25.20 -2.10
N ARG A 29 8.07 25.20 -3.14
CA ARG A 29 8.43 25.53 -4.53
C ARG A 29 9.62 24.71 -5.05
N GLN A 30 9.67 23.43 -4.68
CA GLN A 30 10.69 22.53 -5.15
C GLN A 30 10.61 22.41 -6.69
N THR A 31 11.75 22.56 -7.36
CA THR A 31 11.85 22.52 -8.82
C THR A 31 12.37 21.19 -9.36
N SER A 32 12.78 20.28 -8.47
CA SER A 32 13.12 18.91 -8.89
C SER A 32 11.86 18.19 -9.38
N ASN A 33 12.03 17.12 -10.14
CA ASN A 33 10.93 16.19 -10.44
C ASN A 33 11.06 14.93 -9.56
N SER A 34 11.65 15.08 -8.37
CA SER A 34 11.95 13.95 -7.49
C SER A 34 10.68 13.43 -6.84
N THR A 35 10.34 12.19 -7.15
CA THR A 35 9.19 11.47 -6.58
C THR A 35 9.51 10.83 -5.24
N LEU A 36 10.79 10.84 -4.83
CA LEU A 36 11.29 10.12 -3.65
C LEU A 36 10.70 10.60 -2.32
N PRO A 37 10.63 11.91 -2.01
CA PRO A 37 10.05 12.37 -0.73
C PRO A 37 8.59 11.95 -0.57
N VAL A 38 7.82 12.05 -1.67
CA VAL A 38 6.41 11.63 -1.72
C VAL A 38 6.31 10.11 -1.58
N GLY A 39 7.15 9.34 -2.28
CA GLY A 39 7.18 7.89 -2.17
C GLY A 39 7.49 7.40 -0.76
N ILE A 40 8.50 8.00 -0.09
CA ILE A 40 8.82 7.69 1.31
C ILE A 40 7.61 7.97 2.21
N ALA A 41 6.97 9.13 2.05
CA ALA A 41 5.82 9.51 2.87
C ALA A 41 4.63 8.56 2.70
N PHE A 42 4.26 8.19 1.46
CA PHE A 42 3.19 7.20 1.24
C PHE A 42 3.57 5.81 1.78
N GLY A 43 4.83 5.39 1.66
CA GLY A 43 5.33 4.16 2.28
C GLY A 43 5.18 4.18 3.81
N VAL A 44 5.67 5.23 4.47
CA VAL A 44 5.55 5.42 5.93
C VAL A 44 4.07 5.55 6.36
N GLY A 45 3.23 6.16 5.53
CA GLY A 45 1.79 6.22 5.74
C GLY A 45 1.17 4.82 5.78
N VAL A 46 1.54 3.94 4.84
CA VAL A 46 1.09 2.55 4.83
C VAL A 46 1.64 1.77 6.01
N TYR A 47 2.92 1.94 6.35
CA TYR A 47 3.50 1.33 7.55
C TYR A 47 2.67 1.66 8.79
N SER A 48 2.40 2.95 9.01
CA SER A 48 1.64 3.45 10.16
C SER A 48 0.21 2.90 10.17
N ALA A 49 -0.46 2.94 9.02
CA ALA A 49 -1.81 2.40 8.85
C ALA A 49 -1.89 0.88 9.12
N MET A 50 -0.88 0.12 8.71
CA MET A 50 -0.78 -1.31 8.99
C MET A 50 -0.56 -1.62 10.47
N MET A 51 0.24 -0.82 11.17
CA MET A 51 0.41 -0.97 12.62
C MET A 51 -0.90 -0.74 13.39
N ILE A 52 -1.80 0.09 12.84
CA ILE A 52 -3.08 0.44 13.45
C ILE A 52 -4.16 -0.62 13.16
N SER A 53 -4.41 -0.94 11.89
CA SER A 53 -5.54 -1.79 11.50
C SER A 53 -5.15 -3.14 10.89
N GLY A 54 -3.86 -3.45 10.75
CA GLY A 54 -3.38 -4.74 10.24
C GLY A 54 -4.00 -5.93 10.97
N PRO A 55 -3.97 -5.99 12.32
CA PRO A 55 -4.58 -7.08 13.09
C PRO A 55 -6.11 -7.15 13.02
N ILE A 56 -6.79 -6.07 12.59
CA ILE A 56 -8.26 -5.97 12.61
C ILE A 56 -8.84 -6.31 11.24
N THR A 57 -8.28 -5.70 10.19
CA THR A 57 -8.83 -5.75 8.83
C THR A 57 -7.86 -6.29 7.79
N GLY A 58 -6.59 -6.47 8.14
CA GLY A 58 -5.49 -6.62 7.20
C GLY A 58 -4.96 -5.30 6.65
N ALA A 59 -5.54 -4.16 7.08
CA ALA A 59 -5.26 -2.82 6.56
C ALA A 59 -5.25 -2.80 5.03
N HIS A 60 -6.43 -2.97 4.42
CA HIS A 60 -6.51 -2.97 2.96
C HIS A 60 -6.24 -1.58 2.38
N LEU A 61 -6.81 -0.54 3.02
CA LEU A 61 -6.60 0.89 2.73
C LEU A 61 -6.95 1.34 1.31
N ASN A 62 -7.40 0.40 0.47
CA ASN A 62 -7.46 0.53 -0.97
C ASN A 62 -8.65 -0.28 -1.51
N PRO A 63 -9.62 0.38 -2.18
CA PRO A 63 -10.73 -0.30 -2.84
C PRO A 63 -10.29 -1.33 -3.87
N ALA A 64 -9.23 -1.06 -4.64
CA ALA A 64 -8.72 -1.99 -5.65
C ALA A 64 -8.21 -3.30 -5.02
N VAL A 65 -7.48 -3.21 -3.91
CA VAL A 65 -7.03 -4.38 -3.12
C VAL A 65 -8.23 -5.13 -2.53
N SER A 66 -9.20 -4.40 -1.96
CA SER A 66 -10.39 -5.03 -1.37
C SER A 66 -11.22 -5.79 -2.40
N ILE A 67 -11.41 -5.19 -3.58
CA ILE A 67 -12.15 -5.79 -4.69
C ILE A 67 -11.38 -6.99 -5.25
N SER A 68 -10.08 -6.88 -5.49
CA SER A 68 -9.29 -8.00 -6.03
C SER A 68 -9.34 -9.22 -5.10
N LEU A 69 -9.17 -9.01 -3.79
CA LEU A 69 -9.29 -10.05 -2.78
C LEU A 69 -10.70 -10.66 -2.70
N MET A 70 -11.73 -9.85 -2.93
CA MET A 70 -13.11 -10.36 -3.06
C MET A 70 -13.23 -11.29 -4.28
N THR A 71 -12.64 -10.95 -5.43
CA THR A 71 -12.74 -11.77 -6.65
C THR A 71 -12.12 -13.16 -6.51
N ILE A 72 -11.05 -13.29 -5.72
CA ILE A 72 -10.37 -14.57 -5.45
C ILE A 72 -10.88 -15.26 -4.16
N GLY A 73 -12.01 -14.82 -3.61
CA GLY A 73 -12.66 -15.44 -2.46
C GLY A 73 -11.97 -15.20 -1.10
N LYS A 74 -11.02 -14.26 -1.01
CA LYS A 74 -10.33 -13.90 0.24
C LYS A 74 -11.06 -12.83 1.06
N LEU A 75 -12.04 -12.14 0.47
CA LEU A 75 -12.88 -11.15 1.16
C LEU A 75 -14.37 -11.35 0.85
N LYS A 76 -15.23 -11.34 1.89
CA LYS A 76 -16.69 -11.43 1.70
C LYS A 76 -17.23 -10.16 1.01
N PRO A 77 -18.18 -10.23 0.07
CA PRO A 77 -18.67 -9.06 -0.66
C PRO A 77 -19.20 -7.92 0.23
N LEU A 78 -20.04 -8.25 1.21
CA LEU A 78 -20.57 -7.23 2.13
C LEU A 78 -19.47 -6.55 2.94
N ARG A 79 -18.42 -7.29 3.30
CA ARG A 79 -17.25 -6.73 3.98
C ARG A 79 -16.47 -5.79 3.06
N CYS A 80 -16.30 -6.16 1.79
CA CYS A 80 -15.68 -5.31 0.78
C CYS A 80 -16.37 -3.95 0.67
N ILE A 81 -17.72 -3.92 0.65
CA ILE A 81 -18.49 -2.67 0.60
C ILE A 81 -18.17 -1.78 1.81
N PHE A 82 -18.21 -2.32 3.02
CA PHE A 82 -17.88 -1.55 4.22
C PHE A 82 -16.43 -1.05 4.25
N TYR A 83 -15.49 -1.83 3.71
CA TYR A 83 -14.09 -1.41 3.58
C TYR A 83 -14.00 -0.21 2.64
N ILE A 84 -14.61 -0.29 1.45
CA ILE A 84 -14.57 0.78 0.44
C ILE A 84 -15.14 2.10 1.01
N ILE A 85 -16.29 2.03 1.68
CA ILE A 85 -16.91 3.23 2.27
C ILE A 85 -16.00 3.79 3.37
N GLY A 86 -15.42 2.92 4.21
CA GLY A 86 -14.46 3.32 5.24
C GLY A 86 -13.23 4.01 4.65
N GLN A 87 -12.61 3.40 3.65
CA GLN A 87 -11.42 3.91 2.96
C GLN A 87 -11.67 5.28 2.34
N ILE A 88 -12.77 5.45 1.58
CA ILE A 88 -13.10 6.74 0.94
C ILE A 88 -13.37 7.82 2.00
N SER A 89 -14.10 7.47 3.07
CA SER A 89 -14.39 8.41 4.17
C SER A 89 -13.12 8.82 4.90
N GLY A 90 -12.24 7.87 5.17
CA GLY A 90 -10.93 8.11 5.77
C GLY A 90 -10.06 9.01 4.91
N ALA A 91 -10.00 8.72 3.61
CA ALA A 91 -9.22 9.52 2.67
C ALA A 91 -9.73 10.96 2.56
N PHE A 92 -11.05 11.16 2.53
CA PHE A 92 -11.65 12.49 2.62
C PHE A 92 -11.23 13.24 3.89
N LEU A 93 -11.26 12.58 5.06
CA LEU A 93 -10.85 13.19 6.33
C LEU A 93 -9.36 13.52 6.36
N GLY A 94 -8.50 12.65 5.79
CA GLY A 94 -7.08 12.92 5.65
C GLY A 94 -6.80 14.19 4.86
N ALA A 95 -7.47 14.35 3.70
CA ALA A 95 -7.36 15.53 2.87
C ALA A 95 -7.86 16.81 3.56
N LEU A 96 -8.99 16.73 4.26
CA LEU A 96 -9.50 17.82 5.09
C LEU A 96 -8.47 18.25 6.14
N LEU A 97 -7.85 17.31 6.84
CA LEU A 97 -6.84 17.61 7.85
C LEU A 97 -5.59 18.26 7.24
N VAL A 98 -5.14 17.80 6.07
CA VAL A 98 -4.02 18.45 5.35
C VAL A 98 -4.37 19.89 4.99
N TYR A 99 -5.57 20.12 4.46
CA TYR A 99 -6.02 21.49 4.16
C TYR A 99 -6.04 22.38 5.39
N LEU A 100 -6.52 21.88 6.54
CA LEU A 100 -6.55 22.64 7.79
C LEU A 100 -5.15 22.93 8.33
N VAL A 101 -4.24 21.93 8.32
CA VAL A 101 -2.86 22.09 8.78
C VAL A 101 -2.10 23.12 7.95
N TYR A 102 -2.31 23.10 6.62
CA TYR A 102 -1.62 23.99 5.69
C TYR A 102 -2.43 25.23 5.29
N PHE A 103 -3.54 25.54 5.96
CA PHE A 103 -4.51 26.57 5.50
C PHE A 103 -3.85 27.92 5.16
N ASN A 104 -3.00 28.42 6.06
CA ASN A 104 -2.28 29.67 5.83
C ASN A 104 -1.24 29.56 4.71
N GLN A 105 -0.64 28.38 4.53
CA GLN A 105 0.31 28.15 3.44
C GLN A 105 -0.38 28.16 2.07
N PHE A 106 -1.61 27.66 1.98
CA PHE A 106 -2.44 27.86 0.78
C PHE A 106 -2.60 29.35 0.49
N ASN A 107 -2.99 30.17 1.50
CA ASN A 107 -3.16 31.62 1.33
C ASN A 107 -1.88 32.31 0.85
N VAL A 108 -0.72 31.92 1.38
CA VAL A 108 0.58 32.45 0.94
C VAL A 108 0.90 32.03 -0.50
N PHE A 109 0.56 30.81 -0.90
CA PHE A 109 0.91 30.26 -2.20
C PHE A 109 0.00 30.77 -3.33
N ASP A 110 -1.32 30.81 -3.10
CA ASP A 110 -2.32 31.14 -4.12
C ASP A 110 -2.90 32.56 -4.00
N GLY A 111 -2.45 33.35 -3.01
CA GLY A 111 -2.89 34.71 -2.78
C GLY A 111 -4.27 34.80 -2.10
N GLY A 112 -4.74 33.73 -1.47
CA GLY A 112 -6.04 33.66 -0.82
C GLY A 112 -7.20 33.28 -1.76
N VAL A 113 -6.91 33.05 -3.04
CA VAL A 113 -7.88 32.62 -4.04
C VAL A 113 -7.54 31.20 -4.46
N ARG A 114 -8.36 30.24 -4.03
CA ARG A 114 -8.18 28.80 -4.32
C ARG A 114 -8.19 28.58 -5.83
N GLN A 115 -7.09 28.06 -6.34
CA GLN A 115 -6.91 27.71 -7.75
C GLN A 115 -6.68 26.21 -7.88
N MET A 116 -7.43 25.56 -8.76
CA MET A 116 -7.29 24.13 -8.98
C MET A 116 -6.02 23.82 -9.80
N ILE A 117 -5.90 24.46 -10.96
CA ILE A 117 -4.85 24.24 -11.96
C ILE A 117 -4.18 25.58 -12.28
N GLY A 118 -2.92 25.54 -12.68
CA GLY A 118 -2.15 26.70 -13.09
C GLY A 118 -0.86 26.86 -12.27
N PRO A 119 -0.12 27.96 -12.43
CA PRO A 119 1.11 28.21 -11.70
C PRO A 119 0.92 28.19 -10.17
N ASN A 120 -0.24 28.65 -9.71
CA ASN A 120 -0.64 28.65 -8.31
C ASN A 120 -1.72 27.59 -8.00
N GLY A 121 -1.92 26.64 -8.92
CA GLY A 121 -2.86 25.55 -8.73
C GLY A 121 -2.41 24.61 -7.62
N THR A 122 -3.32 24.23 -6.73
CA THR A 122 -3.02 23.43 -5.53
C THR A 122 -3.85 22.15 -5.43
N ALA A 123 -4.63 21.81 -6.46
CA ALA A 123 -5.47 20.61 -6.44
C ALA A 123 -4.70 19.29 -6.51
N ASP A 124 -3.50 19.30 -7.09
CA ASP A 124 -2.60 18.15 -7.16
C ASP A 124 -2.04 17.71 -5.80
N ILE A 125 -2.23 18.52 -4.75
CA ILE A 125 -2.00 18.10 -3.36
C ILE A 125 -2.96 16.97 -2.97
N PHE A 126 -4.22 17.06 -3.41
CA PHE A 126 -5.31 16.19 -2.96
C PHE A 126 -5.51 15.00 -3.90
N PHE A 127 -5.70 15.26 -5.19
CA PHE A 127 -6.07 14.21 -6.15
C PHE A 127 -5.20 14.27 -7.39
N THR A 128 -5.10 13.13 -8.09
CA THR A 128 -4.19 13.04 -9.22
C THR A 128 -4.79 13.64 -10.48
N MET A 129 -3.90 14.11 -11.34
CA MET A 129 -4.20 14.65 -12.67
C MET A 129 -3.20 14.07 -13.66
N PRO A 130 -3.57 13.96 -14.96
CA PRO A 130 -2.64 13.48 -15.95
C PRO A 130 -1.53 14.52 -16.16
N ALA A 131 -0.31 14.05 -16.39
CA ALA A 131 0.77 14.94 -16.78
C ALA A 131 0.46 15.66 -18.10
N LYS A 132 1.00 16.87 -18.24
CA LYS A 132 0.75 17.72 -19.40
C LYS A 132 1.17 17.00 -20.69
N GLY A 133 0.23 16.88 -21.62
CA GLY A 133 0.45 16.25 -22.93
C GLY A 133 0.34 14.73 -22.95
N ILE A 134 0.08 14.08 -21.81
CA ILE A 134 -0.11 12.63 -21.75
C ILE A 134 -1.59 12.29 -22.03
N PRO A 135 -1.88 11.45 -23.04
CA PRO A 135 -3.25 11.09 -23.35
C PRO A 135 -3.83 10.11 -22.32
N GLN A 136 -5.15 10.19 -22.13
CA GLN A 136 -5.87 9.46 -21.10
C GLN A 136 -5.73 7.93 -21.19
N TRP A 137 -5.65 7.37 -22.41
CA TRP A 137 -5.42 5.93 -22.60
C TRP A 137 -4.09 5.47 -22.01
N ASN A 138 -3.04 6.30 -22.11
CA ASN A 138 -1.71 5.96 -21.60
C ASN A 138 -1.69 6.04 -20.07
N THR A 139 -2.35 7.05 -19.50
CA THR A 139 -2.54 7.12 -18.03
C THR A 139 -3.37 5.95 -17.49
N PHE A 140 -4.32 5.42 -18.27
CA PHE A 140 -5.07 4.24 -17.87
C PHE A 140 -4.19 2.99 -17.83
N ILE A 141 -3.37 2.76 -18.86
CA ILE A 141 -2.39 1.65 -18.87
C ILE A 141 -1.42 1.78 -17.70
N ASP A 142 -0.90 2.98 -17.44
CA ASP A 142 -0.04 3.29 -16.29
C ASP A 142 -0.70 2.85 -14.97
N GLN A 143 -1.97 3.23 -14.74
CA GLN A 143 -2.69 2.85 -13.52
C GLN A 143 -3.00 1.36 -13.43
N VAL A 144 -3.26 0.68 -14.54
CA VAL A 144 -3.45 -0.78 -14.58
C VAL A 144 -2.15 -1.50 -14.23
N VAL A 145 -1.04 -1.14 -14.88
CA VAL A 145 0.25 -1.83 -14.68
C VAL A 145 0.81 -1.56 -13.28
N SER A 146 0.85 -0.31 -12.85
CA SER A 146 1.38 0.06 -11.52
C SER A 146 0.60 -0.60 -10.38
N THR A 147 -0.74 -0.63 -10.46
CA THR A 147 -1.57 -1.29 -9.44
C THR A 147 -1.50 -2.82 -9.53
N GLY A 148 -1.36 -3.38 -10.73
CA GLY A 148 -1.13 -4.82 -10.90
C GLY A 148 0.18 -5.27 -10.25
N CYS A 149 1.26 -4.52 -10.46
CA CYS A 149 2.55 -4.73 -9.77
C CYS A 149 2.40 -4.64 -8.25
N LEU A 150 1.73 -3.60 -7.73
CA LEU A 150 1.42 -3.47 -6.31
C LEU A 150 0.69 -4.71 -5.79
N MET A 151 -0.36 -5.15 -6.49
CA MET A 151 -1.18 -6.27 -6.04
C MET A 151 -0.45 -7.60 -6.05
N ILE A 152 0.46 -7.85 -7.00
CA ILE A 152 1.32 -9.03 -7.02
C ILE A 152 2.13 -9.13 -5.73
N PHE A 153 2.76 -8.03 -5.30
CA PHE A 153 3.49 -8.01 -4.04
C PHE A 153 2.57 -8.14 -2.82
N VAL A 154 1.38 -7.52 -2.85
CA VAL A 154 0.38 -7.69 -1.79
C VAL A 154 0.02 -9.16 -1.62
N MET A 155 -0.23 -9.88 -2.72
CA MET A 155 -0.52 -11.32 -2.68
C MET A 155 0.66 -12.12 -2.11
N ALA A 156 1.88 -11.82 -2.54
CA ALA A 156 3.09 -12.49 -2.07
C ALA A 156 3.33 -12.32 -0.56
N LEU A 157 3.02 -11.15 -0.01
CA LEU A 157 3.23 -10.84 1.41
C LEU A 157 2.08 -11.31 2.31
N ALA A 158 0.83 -11.18 1.83
CA ALA A 158 -0.35 -11.48 2.64
C ALA A 158 -0.80 -12.94 2.56
N TYR A 159 -0.61 -13.61 1.43
CA TYR A 159 -1.28 -14.88 1.14
C TYR A 159 -0.40 -16.01 0.66
N ASP A 160 0.79 -15.72 0.15
CA ASP A 160 1.80 -16.76 0.05
C ASP A 160 2.47 -16.93 1.39
N CYS A 161 2.78 -18.17 1.76
CA CYS A 161 3.66 -18.45 2.88
C CYS A 161 5.09 -18.07 2.48
N ASN A 162 5.33 -16.80 2.16
CA ASN A 162 6.65 -16.31 1.87
C ASN A 162 7.47 -16.35 3.16
N HIS A 163 8.09 -17.50 3.41
CA HIS A 163 8.89 -17.77 4.60
C HIS A 163 10.14 -16.90 4.69
N MET A 164 10.44 -16.08 3.66
CA MET A 164 11.56 -15.14 3.69
C MET A 164 11.32 -13.94 4.61
N ILE A 165 10.05 -13.59 4.92
CA ILE A 165 9.72 -12.40 5.70
C ILE A 165 8.87 -12.79 6.91
N SER A 166 9.32 -12.39 8.10
CA SER A 166 8.58 -12.62 9.34
C SER A 166 7.31 -11.76 9.40
N GLU A 167 6.28 -12.21 10.14
CA GLU A 167 5.03 -11.45 10.31
C GLU A 167 5.27 -10.03 10.85
N VAL A 168 6.27 -9.86 11.73
CA VAL A 168 6.66 -8.57 12.31
C VAL A 168 7.25 -7.62 11.24
N ALA A 169 7.94 -8.16 10.23
CA ALA A 169 8.54 -7.37 9.16
C ALA A 169 7.57 -7.05 8.02
N LYS A 170 6.41 -7.70 7.93
CA LYS A 170 5.44 -7.48 6.85
C LYS A 170 4.99 -6.03 6.72
N PRO A 171 4.62 -5.29 7.79
CA PRO A 171 4.23 -3.88 7.67
C PRO A 171 5.28 -3.03 6.95
N PHE A 172 6.56 -3.26 7.24
CA PHE A 172 7.66 -2.58 6.57
C PHE A 172 7.79 -3.00 5.10
N ALA A 173 7.63 -4.28 4.79
CA ALA A 173 7.66 -4.77 3.41
C ALA A 173 6.56 -4.13 2.54
N PHE A 174 5.32 -4.02 3.06
CA PHE A 174 4.23 -3.31 2.37
C PHE A 174 4.54 -1.83 2.16
N ALA A 175 5.18 -1.17 3.14
CA ALA A 175 5.61 0.21 3.01
C ALA A 175 6.62 0.38 1.87
N VAL A 176 7.59 -0.53 1.74
CA VAL A 176 8.57 -0.52 0.65
C VAL A 176 7.90 -0.73 -0.71
N VAL A 177 6.90 -1.61 -0.81
CA VAL A 177 6.13 -1.81 -2.05
C VAL A 177 5.45 -0.52 -2.50
N VAL A 178 4.75 0.14 -1.59
CA VAL A 178 4.01 1.38 -1.90
C VAL A 178 4.97 2.52 -2.23
N MET A 179 6.08 2.64 -1.49
CA MET A 179 7.16 3.57 -1.82
C MET A 179 7.69 3.33 -3.23
N SER A 180 7.99 2.06 -3.56
CA SER A 180 8.58 1.70 -4.85
C SER A 180 7.65 2.04 -6.02
N VAL A 181 6.37 1.69 -5.91
CA VAL A 181 5.38 1.99 -6.96
C VAL A 181 5.17 3.49 -7.10
N THR A 182 5.10 4.22 -5.98
CA THR A 182 4.99 5.70 -6.01
C THR A 182 6.20 6.32 -6.68
N CYS A 183 7.43 5.91 -6.32
CA CYS A 183 8.64 6.44 -6.94
C CYS A 183 8.72 6.13 -8.45
N ALA A 184 8.32 4.93 -8.86
CA ALA A 184 8.48 4.44 -10.23
C ALA A 184 7.40 4.92 -11.22
N PHE A 185 6.16 5.09 -10.78
CA PHE A 185 5.00 5.30 -11.67
C PHE A 185 4.29 6.66 -11.50
N SER A 186 4.89 7.62 -10.78
CA SER A 186 4.21 8.90 -10.48
C SER A 186 4.12 9.88 -11.64
N ILE A 187 5.03 9.86 -12.62
CA ILE A 187 5.13 10.96 -13.59
C ILE A 187 3.92 11.04 -14.52
N ASN A 188 3.35 9.92 -14.97
CA ASN A 188 2.27 9.95 -15.97
C ASN A 188 0.92 10.39 -15.39
N ALA A 189 0.57 9.87 -14.22
CA ALA A 189 -0.77 9.97 -13.63
C ALA A 189 -0.77 10.08 -12.09
N GLY A 190 0.37 10.47 -11.49
CA GLY A 190 0.50 10.70 -10.05
C GLY A 190 0.53 9.44 -9.18
N ALA A 191 0.74 8.25 -9.77
CA ALA A 191 0.71 6.95 -9.10
C ALA A 191 -0.49 6.82 -8.14
N ALA A 192 -1.71 7.07 -8.63
CA ALA A 192 -2.89 7.02 -7.77
C ALA A 192 -3.03 5.64 -7.11
N VAL A 193 -2.99 4.55 -7.91
CA VAL A 193 -2.95 3.11 -7.54
C VAL A 193 -3.99 2.63 -6.51
N ASN A 194 -4.84 3.53 -6.04
CA ASN A 194 -5.76 3.38 -4.94
C ASN A 194 -6.95 4.32 -5.18
N PRO A 195 -8.14 3.78 -5.50
CA PRO A 195 -9.32 4.60 -5.74
C PRO A 195 -9.72 5.48 -4.55
N ALA A 196 -9.49 5.07 -3.29
CA ALA A 196 -9.81 5.90 -2.14
C ALA A 196 -8.84 7.09 -2.00
N ARG A 197 -7.55 6.87 -2.30
CA ARG A 197 -6.49 7.90 -2.30
C ARG A 197 -6.73 9.01 -3.32
N ASP A 198 -7.55 8.75 -4.34
CA ASP A 198 -7.96 9.77 -5.29
C ASP A 198 -9.38 10.28 -5.00
N LEU A 199 -10.37 9.39 -4.95
CA LEU A 199 -11.78 9.79 -4.88
C LEU A 199 -12.15 10.53 -3.58
N GLY A 200 -11.66 10.08 -2.43
CA GLY A 200 -11.95 10.76 -1.16
C GLY A 200 -11.43 12.21 -1.13
N PRO A 201 -10.13 12.43 -1.38
CA PRO A 201 -9.53 13.76 -1.52
C PRO A 201 -10.11 14.57 -2.67
N ARG A 202 -10.52 13.93 -3.77
CA ARG A 202 -11.21 14.59 -4.90
C ARG A 202 -12.57 15.12 -4.49
N ILE A 203 -13.35 14.35 -3.73
CA ILE A 203 -14.63 14.82 -3.17
C ILE A 203 -14.38 16.01 -2.24
N PHE A 204 -13.35 15.96 -1.39
CA PHE A 204 -12.95 17.11 -0.58
C PHE A 204 -12.58 18.32 -1.45
N GLY A 205 -11.74 18.11 -2.46
CA GLY A 205 -11.35 19.13 -3.42
C GLY A 205 -12.53 19.77 -4.16
N ALA A 206 -13.62 19.03 -4.40
CA ALA A 206 -14.84 19.58 -4.99
C ALA A 206 -15.53 20.62 -4.09
N PHE A 207 -15.38 20.54 -2.77
CA PHE A 207 -15.82 21.60 -1.85
C PHE A 207 -14.91 22.83 -1.88
N VAL A 208 -13.62 22.66 -2.23
CA VAL A 208 -12.63 23.74 -2.25
C VAL A 208 -12.61 24.49 -3.59
N TYR A 209 -12.68 23.74 -4.70
CA TYR A 209 -12.49 24.27 -6.06
C TYR A 209 -13.75 24.22 -6.92
N GLY A 210 -14.79 23.50 -6.50
CA GLY A 210 -16.04 23.34 -7.26
C GLY A 210 -16.18 21.98 -7.94
N TRP A 211 -17.40 21.44 -7.91
CA TRP A 211 -17.73 20.10 -8.44
C TRP A 211 -17.44 19.94 -9.94
N ASN A 212 -17.86 20.90 -10.75
CA ASN A 212 -17.68 20.80 -12.20
C ASN A 212 -16.19 20.86 -12.58
N ASP A 213 -15.43 21.73 -11.94
CA ASP A 213 -14.00 21.89 -12.25
C ASP A 213 -13.24 20.60 -11.90
N VAL A 214 -13.49 20.05 -10.71
CA VAL A 214 -12.79 18.85 -10.23
C VAL A 214 -13.13 17.59 -11.03
N PHE A 215 -14.39 17.38 -11.41
CA PHE A 215 -14.82 16.13 -12.06
C PHE A 215 -14.87 16.20 -13.59
N ARG A 216 -14.91 17.39 -14.21
CA ARG A 216 -14.87 17.53 -15.67
C ARG A 216 -13.46 17.80 -16.22
N ALA A 217 -12.51 18.18 -15.36
CA ALA A 217 -11.14 18.43 -15.79
C ALA A 217 -10.52 17.25 -16.54
N HIS A 218 -9.67 17.61 -17.51
CA HIS A 218 -8.90 16.66 -18.32
C HIS A 218 -9.77 15.56 -18.97
N ASN A 219 -10.90 15.95 -19.55
CA ASN A 219 -11.85 15.02 -20.19
C ASN A 219 -12.34 13.93 -19.21
N TYR A 220 -12.88 14.39 -18.08
CA TYR A 220 -13.42 13.52 -17.04
C TYR A 220 -12.37 12.53 -16.48
N PHE A 221 -11.14 12.99 -16.25
CA PHE A 221 -10.04 12.11 -15.83
C PHE A 221 -10.32 11.30 -14.55
N PHE A 222 -11.22 11.76 -13.67
CA PHE A 222 -11.52 11.15 -12.37
C PHE A 222 -11.84 9.65 -12.40
N TRP A 223 -12.34 9.10 -13.52
CA TRP A 223 -12.64 7.67 -13.61
C TRP A 223 -11.38 6.81 -13.78
N VAL A 224 -10.28 7.37 -14.30
CA VAL A 224 -9.01 6.66 -14.53
C VAL A 224 -8.40 6.13 -13.23
N PRO A 225 -8.17 6.96 -12.18
CA PRO A 225 -7.63 6.49 -10.90
C PRO A 225 -8.61 5.64 -10.09
N ILE A 226 -9.85 5.44 -10.57
CA ILE A 226 -10.82 4.51 -9.97
C ILE A 226 -10.77 3.17 -10.69
N ILE A 227 -11.03 3.18 -12.01
CA ILE A 227 -11.18 1.95 -12.79
C ILE A 227 -9.83 1.32 -13.12
N GLY A 228 -8.82 2.11 -13.47
CA GLY A 228 -7.47 1.61 -13.80
C GLY A 228 -6.90 0.76 -12.67
N PRO A 229 -6.86 1.27 -11.42
CA PRO A 229 -6.38 0.49 -10.29
C PRO A 229 -7.21 -0.77 -10.00
N ILE A 230 -8.54 -0.71 -10.11
CA ILE A 230 -9.40 -1.90 -9.90
C ILE A 230 -9.06 -3.00 -10.91
N VAL A 231 -8.96 -2.65 -12.20
CA VAL A 231 -8.59 -3.60 -13.26
C VAL A 231 -7.18 -4.14 -13.00
N GLY A 232 -6.21 -3.28 -12.70
CA GLY A 232 -4.84 -3.66 -12.39
C GLY A 232 -4.75 -4.63 -11.21
N ALA A 233 -5.40 -4.33 -10.09
CA ALA A 233 -5.38 -5.17 -8.91
C ALA A 233 -6.06 -6.53 -9.15
N ILE A 234 -7.20 -6.59 -9.86
CA ILE A 234 -7.83 -7.86 -10.21
C ILE A 234 -6.85 -8.71 -11.04
N LEU A 235 -6.28 -8.14 -12.10
CA LEU A 235 -5.30 -8.84 -12.93
C LEU A 235 -4.10 -9.32 -12.11
N GLY A 236 -3.50 -8.45 -11.29
CA GLY A 236 -2.35 -8.81 -10.45
C GLY A 236 -2.66 -9.95 -9.46
N ALA A 237 -3.85 -9.93 -8.83
CA ALA A 237 -4.26 -10.99 -7.91
C ALA A 237 -4.43 -12.34 -8.62
N TRP A 238 -5.08 -12.36 -9.77
CA TRP A 238 -5.31 -13.59 -10.56
C TRP A 238 -4.03 -14.10 -11.22
N ILE A 239 -3.15 -13.23 -11.72
CA ILE A 239 -1.84 -13.60 -12.24
C ILE A 239 -1.02 -14.29 -11.15
N TYR A 240 -0.94 -13.70 -9.96
CA TYR A 240 -0.21 -14.32 -8.85
C TYR A 240 -0.81 -15.66 -8.40
N THR A 241 -2.14 -15.74 -8.35
CA THR A 241 -2.85 -16.98 -8.00
C THR A 241 -2.58 -18.07 -9.03
N GLY A 242 -2.62 -17.75 -10.33
CA GLY A 242 -2.27 -18.70 -11.40
C GLY A 242 -0.79 -19.11 -11.36
N TYR A 243 0.11 -18.16 -11.15
CA TYR A 243 1.55 -18.42 -11.00
C TYR A 243 1.85 -19.39 -9.86
N THR A 244 1.30 -19.15 -8.66
CA THR A 244 1.51 -20.03 -7.51
C THR A 244 0.84 -21.40 -7.70
N TRP A 245 -0.31 -21.45 -8.37
CA TRP A 245 -0.95 -22.71 -8.75
C TRP A 245 -0.07 -23.53 -9.69
N LEU A 246 0.48 -22.91 -10.74
CA LEU A 246 1.38 -23.57 -11.69
C LEU A 246 2.63 -24.13 -11.01
N ILE A 247 3.27 -23.35 -10.14
CA ILE A 247 4.45 -23.82 -9.39
C ILE A 247 4.09 -25.00 -8.50
N LYS A 248 2.95 -24.99 -7.82
CA LYS A 248 2.54 -26.11 -6.94
C LYS A 248 2.21 -27.39 -7.72
N HIS A 249 1.70 -27.29 -8.94
CA HIS A 249 1.27 -28.45 -9.73
C HIS A 249 2.35 -28.99 -10.68
N TYR A 250 3.22 -28.13 -11.19
CA TYR A 250 4.25 -28.50 -12.18
C TYR A 250 5.69 -28.22 -11.71
N GLY A 251 5.86 -27.47 -10.61
CA GLY A 251 7.16 -27.27 -10.00
C GLY A 251 7.57 -28.54 -9.27
N HIS A 252 8.21 -29.46 -9.99
CA HIS A 252 9.08 -30.47 -9.38
C HIS A 252 10.33 -29.79 -8.82
N PHE A 253 10.17 -28.89 -7.85
CA PHE A 253 11.29 -28.51 -7.00
C PHE A 253 11.54 -29.69 -6.06
N SER A 254 12.69 -30.32 -6.24
CA SER A 254 13.16 -31.47 -5.47
C SER A 254 13.20 -31.14 -3.98
N ASN A 255 12.12 -31.44 -3.26
CA ASN A 255 12.09 -31.47 -1.79
C ASN A 255 13.13 -32.41 -1.17
N THR A 256 13.89 -33.15 -1.97
CA THR A 256 14.96 -34.05 -1.52
C THR A 256 16.16 -33.34 -0.89
N GLU A 257 16.46 -32.07 -1.23
CA GLU A 257 17.65 -31.40 -0.66
C GLU A 257 17.40 -30.75 0.70
N HIS A 258 16.30 -29.99 0.86
CA HIS A 258 15.99 -29.33 2.14
C HIS A 258 15.64 -30.35 3.24
N THR A 259 14.84 -31.37 2.94
CA THR A 259 14.46 -32.38 3.94
C THR A 259 15.66 -33.21 4.42
N ALA A 260 16.67 -33.41 3.59
CA ALA A 260 17.88 -34.13 3.97
C ALA A 260 18.81 -33.28 4.83
N ALA A 261 18.98 -31.99 4.49
CA ALA A 261 19.74 -31.05 5.30
C ALA A 261 19.09 -30.81 6.68
N ASP A 262 17.77 -30.61 6.73
CA ASP A 262 17.03 -30.39 7.97
C ASP A 262 17.05 -31.64 8.87
N LYS A 263 16.89 -32.84 8.29
CA LYS A 263 17.07 -34.10 9.03
C LYS A 263 18.49 -34.27 9.57
N LYS A 264 19.51 -33.84 8.82
CA LYS A 264 20.91 -33.94 9.24
C LYS A 264 21.24 -32.96 10.37
N ILE A 265 20.67 -31.76 10.34
CA ILE A 265 20.79 -30.75 11.41
C ILE A 265 20.08 -31.24 12.68
N LEU A 266 18.87 -31.77 12.55
CA LEU A 266 18.13 -32.33 13.69
C LEU A 266 18.88 -33.50 14.33
N LEU A 267 19.39 -34.45 13.53
CA LEU A 267 20.18 -35.58 14.02
C LEU A 267 21.47 -35.15 14.72
N ASN A 268 22.18 -34.14 14.17
CA ASN A 268 23.38 -33.62 14.80
C ASN A 268 23.06 -32.94 16.14
N ASN A 269 22.01 -32.12 16.21
CA ASN A 269 21.62 -31.43 17.44
C ASN A 269 21.21 -32.42 18.54
N THR A 270 20.47 -33.47 18.19
CA THR A 270 20.06 -34.52 19.16
C THR A 270 21.27 -35.31 19.69
N GLN A 271 22.30 -35.53 18.86
CA GLN A 271 23.54 -36.18 19.30
C GLN A 271 24.34 -35.30 20.26
N THR A 272 24.48 -34.00 20.00
CA THR A 272 25.16 -33.05 20.91
C THR A 272 24.45 -32.94 22.27
N GLU A 273 23.13 -32.80 22.29
CA GLU A 273 22.36 -32.75 23.56
C GLU A 273 22.55 -34.03 24.38
N SER A 274 22.55 -35.20 23.73
CA SER A 274 22.77 -36.48 24.43
C SER A 274 24.18 -36.64 25.03
N VAL A 275 25.19 -36.00 24.41
CA VAL A 275 26.58 -36.05 24.89
C VAL A 275 26.79 -35.07 26.03
N ASP A 276 26.20 -33.88 25.94
CA ASP A 276 26.27 -32.87 27.00
C ASP A 276 25.54 -33.34 28.28
N ASP A 277 24.36 -33.97 28.13
CA ASP A 277 23.62 -34.55 29.24
C ASP A 277 24.40 -35.68 29.94
N ALA A 278 25.07 -36.53 29.16
CA ALA A 278 25.90 -37.62 29.70
C ALA A 278 27.14 -37.08 30.44
N HIS A 279 27.77 -36.03 29.92
CA HIS A 279 28.92 -35.38 30.54
C HIS A 279 28.53 -34.65 31.84
N GLU A 280 27.35 -34.00 31.89
CA GLU A 280 26.84 -33.36 33.09
C GLU A 280 26.49 -34.36 34.20
N LEU A 281 25.93 -35.53 33.82
CA LEU A 281 25.68 -36.64 34.73
C LEU A 281 26.97 -37.23 35.31
N GLN A 282 28.02 -37.38 34.49
CA GLN A 282 29.34 -37.80 34.97
C GLN A 282 29.92 -36.79 35.96
N LEU A 283 29.89 -35.50 35.66
CA LEU A 283 30.37 -34.44 36.57
C LEU A 283 29.63 -34.42 37.91
N LYS A 284 28.32 -34.71 37.92
CA LYS A 284 27.53 -34.83 39.16
C LYS A 284 27.93 -36.07 39.97
N LEU A 285 28.22 -37.20 39.32
CA LEU A 285 28.64 -38.43 40.01
C LEU A 285 30.04 -38.36 40.62
N THR A 286 30.98 -37.65 39.98
CA THR A 286 32.35 -37.47 40.50
C THR A 286 32.39 -36.53 41.71
N LYS A 287 31.46 -35.57 41.81
CA LYS A 287 31.36 -34.66 42.97
C LYS A 287 30.74 -35.29 44.22
N VAL A 288 30.09 -36.45 44.10
CA VAL A 288 29.46 -37.15 45.23
C VAL A 288 30.42 -38.12 45.94
N HIS A 289 31.59 -38.41 45.34
CA HIS A 289 32.59 -39.36 45.86
C HIS A 289 33.96 -38.74 46.16
N GLY A 290 34.03 -37.41 46.37
CA GLY A 290 35.26 -36.69 46.73
C GLY A 290 35.12 -35.88 48.01
#